data_AF-A0A1S9N2N8-F1
#
_entry.id   AF-A0A1S9N2N8-F1
#
_cell.length_a   1.000
_cell.length_b   1.000
_cell.length_c   1.000
_cell.angle_alpha   90.00
_cell.angle_beta   90.00
_cell.angle_gamma   90.00
#
_symmetry.space_group_name_H-M   'P 1'
#
loop_
_entity.id
_entity.type
_entity.pdbx_description
1 polymer ?
#
loop_
_entity_poly.entity_id
_entity_poly.type
_entity_poly.pdbx_seq_one_letter_code
_entity_poly.pdbx_strand_id
1 'polypeptide(L)'
;MDRETALESIKTPFKRLIAGILISEGSQFIALMAPLMIIFVFKVMEIDPEHYTISFGIITGFGALVAAFANPNGDALIDRTSLKFGRRRTWILMGSVLCSASLMGIALSTNVWIIGVFWCAANLFFNFGTASATALVPDQVDESGRGTTSGLIGLIVLFSGIMGMLIMNIMGQTPLILRFTVLAVISIITALVGVALIKEGKVVYSYNDGISSSRLCDWRDTFG
;
A
#
# COMPACT_ATOMS: atom_id res chain seq x y z
N MET A 1 32.30 25.00 -13.91
CA MET A 1 32.04 25.80 -12.68
C MET A 1 30.59 25.62 -12.22
N ASP A 2 30.14 24.35 -12.21
CA ASP A 2 29.64 23.57 -11.08
C ASP A 2 28.80 24.35 -10.05
N ARG A 3 27.48 24.33 -10.25
CA ARG A 3 26.47 24.69 -9.23
C ARG A 3 25.20 23.84 -9.38
N GLU A 4 25.35 22.53 -9.55
CA GLU A 4 24.31 21.59 -9.10
C GLU A 4 24.54 21.32 -7.62
N THR A 5 23.99 22.16 -6.74
CA THR A 5 23.65 21.68 -5.39
C THR A 5 22.42 20.79 -5.53
N ALA A 6 22.60 19.63 -6.18
CA ALA A 6 21.68 18.52 -6.04
C ALA A 6 21.69 18.17 -4.55
N LEU A 7 20.56 18.37 -3.89
CA LEU A 7 20.33 17.81 -2.56
C LEU A 7 20.80 16.37 -2.62
N GLU A 8 21.80 16.00 -1.81
CA GLU A 8 22.30 14.63 -1.74
C GLU A 8 21.11 13.75 -1.34
N SER A 9 20.46 13.16 -2.36
CA SER A 9 19.29 12.32 -2.18
C SER A 9 19.73 11.20 -1.25
N ILE A 10 19.14 11.15 -0.06
CA ILE A 10 19.48 10.14 0.95
C ILE A 10 19.16 8.78 0.31
N LYS A 11 20.20 8.12 -0.20
CA LYS A 11 20.09 6.79 -0.78
C LYS A 11 20.12 5.76 0.34
N THR A 12 19.08 4.94 0.40
CA THR A 12 19.07 3.78 1.28
C THR A 12 19.98 2.70 0.69
N PRO A 13 20.81 2.01 1.50
CA PRO A 13 21.58 0.88 1.00
C PRO A 13 20.66 -0.17 0.36
N PHE A 14 21.00 -0.63 -0.85
CA PHE A 14 20.15 -1.51 -1.68
C PHE A 14 19.52 -2.68 -0.90
N LYS A 15 20.33 -3.42 -0.11
CA LYS A 15 19.85 -4.55 0.70
C LYS A 15 18.82 -4.14 1.75
N ARG A 16 18.98 -2.97 2.37
CA ARG A 16 18.04 -2.46 3.39
C ARG A 16 16.75 -1.95 2.76
N LEU A 17 16.85 -1.30 1.61
CA LEU A 17 15.69 -0.85 0.85
C LEU A 17 14.81 -2.03 0.43
N ILE A 18 15.42 -3.04 -0.23
CA ILE A 18 14.70 -4.22 -0.68
C ILE A 18 14.11 -4.98 0.50
N ALA A 19 14.88 -5.20 1.57
CA ALA A 19 14.34 -5.86 2.77
C ALA A 19 13.14 -5.09 3.34
N GLY A 20 13.23 -3.75 3.40
CA GLY A 20 12.13 -2.92 3.89
C GLY A 20 10.87 -3.00 3.02
N ILE A 21 11.02 -2.94 1.69
CA ILE A 21 9.93 -3.09 0.73
C ILE A 21 9.31 -4.50 0.85
N LEU A 22 10.12 -5.56 0.75
CA LEU A 22 9.62 -6.94 0.77
C LEU A 22 8.93 -7.31 2.10
N ILE A 23 9.46 -6.86 3.24
CA ILE A 23 8.85 -7.15 4.55
C ILE A 23 7.51 -6.44 4.69
N SER A 24 7.46 -5.14 4.37
CA SER A 24 6.21 -4.37 4.49
C SER A 24 5.17 -4.83 3.47
N GLU A 25 5.52 -4.89 2.19
CA GLU A 25 4.62 -5.26 1.11
C GLU A 25 4.18 -6.73 1.20
N GLY A 26 5.11 -7.65 1.46
CA GLY A 26 4.78 -9.07 1.60
C GLY A 26 3.77 -9.34 2.72
N SER A 27 3.94 -8.69 3.87
CA SER A 27 2.98 -8.82 4.97
C SER A 27 1.60 -8.24 4.64
N GLN A 28 1.53 -7.15 3.89
CA GLN A 28 0.26 -6.58 3.45
C GLN A 28 -0.43 -7.53 2.45
N PHE A 29 0.33 -8.15 1.53
CA PHE A 29 -0.19 -9.19 0.65
C PHE A 29 -0.72 -10.39 1.44
N ILE A 30 -0.01 -10.85 2.47
CA ILE A 30 -0.49 -11.90 3.38
C ILE A 30 -1.82 -11.48 4.01
N ALA A 31 -1.88 -10.26 4.55
CA ALA A 31 -3.06 -9.75 5.25
C ALA A 31 -4.29 -9.60 4.34
N LEU A 32 -4.11 -9.32 3.05
CA LEU A 32 -5.21 -9.19 2.09
C LEU A 32 -5.59 -10.52 1.41
N MET A 33 -4.61 -11.38 1.10
CA MET A 33 -4.84 -12.66 0.45
C MET A 33 -5.37 -13.73 1.40
N ALA A 34 -4.94 -13.75 2.66
CA ALA A 34 -5.42 -14.72 3.65
C ALA A 34 -6.95 -14.67 3.84
N PRO A 35 -7.59 -13.48 3.95
CA PRO A 35 -9.03 -13.35 3.91
C PRO A 35 -9.66 -13.93 2.66
N LEU A 36 -9.20 -13.52 1.48
CA LEU A 36 -9.74 -13.95 0.20
C LEU A 36 -9.77 -15.47 0.03
N MET A 37 -8.75 -16.17 0.55
CA MET A 37 -8.62 -17.61 0.38
C MET A 37 -9.53 -18.43 1.28
N ILE A 38 -9.79 -17.99 2.52
CA ILE A 38 -10.47 -18.83 3.53
C ILE A 38 -11.43 -18.02 4.40
N ILE A 39 -10.90 -17.11 5.22
CA ILE A 39 -11.65 -16.61 6.38
C ILE A 39 -12.76 -15.62 6.01
N PHE A 40 -12.68 -15.01 4.83
CA PHE A 40 -13.69 -14.07 4.37
C PHE A 40 -15.00 -14.78 4.01
N VAL A 41 -14.92 -15.90 3.29
CA VAL A 41 -16.11 -16.72 3.00
C VAL A 41 -16.78 -17.18 4.30
N PHE A 42 -15.99 -17.61 5.29
CA PHE A 42 -16.53 -17.96 6.61
C PHE A 42 -17.19 -16.77 7.33
N LYS A 43 -16.63 -15.57 7.22
CA LYS A 43 -17.26 -14.37 7.80
C LYS A 43 -18.60 -14.06 7.14
N VAL A 44 -18.68 -14.17 5.82
CA VAL A 44 -19.94 -13.94 5.09
C VAL A 44 -20.96 -15.03 5.41
N MET A 45 -20.53 -16.29 5.50
CA MET A 45 -21.39 -17.42 5.87
C MET A 45 -21.95 -17.30 7.30
N GLU A 46 -21.21 -16.71 8.23
CA GLU A 46 -21.69 -16.43 9.60
C GLU A 46 -22.91 -15.48 9.60
N ILE A 47 -22.96 -14.54 8.64
CA ILE A 47 -23.97 -13.47 8.61
C ILE A 47 -25.11 -13.79 7.64
N ASP A 48 -24.80 -14.38 6.49
CA ASP A 48 -25.73 -14.71 5.42
C ASP A 48 -25.54 -16.16 4.96
N PRO A 49 -25.95 -17.15 5.79
CA PRO A 49 -25.72 -18.56 5.49
C PRO A 49 -26.49 -19.07 4.26
N GLU A 50 -27.58 -18.40 3.88
CA GLU A 50 -28.40 -18.81 2.73
C GLU A 50 -27.85 -18.31 1.39
N HIS A 51 -27.30 -17.09 1.35
CA HIS A 51 -26.86 -16.45 0.09
C HIS A 51 -25.36 -16.08 0.09
N TYR A 52 -24.54 -16.67 0.98
CA TYR A 52 -23.12 -16.32 1.16
C TYR A 52 -22.30 -16.27 -0.13
N THR A 53 -22.59 -17.14 -1.11
CA THR A 53 -21.85 -17.18 -2.38
C THR A 53 -22.12 -15.94 -3.23
N ILE A 54 -23.38 -15.49 -3.30
CA ILE A 54 -23.78 -14.28 -4.02
C ILE A 54 -23.22 -13.05 -3.30
N SER A 55 -23.43 -12.98 -1.98
CA SER A 55 -22.94 -11.90 -1.13
C SER A 55 -21.42 -11.74 -1.22
N PHE A 56 -20.67 -12.84 -1.14
CA PHE A 56 -19.22 -12.85 -1.30
C PHE A 56 -18.79 -12.40 -2.71
N GLY A 57 -19.45 -12.89 -3.77
CA GLY A 57 -19.14 -12.50 -5.15
C GLY A 57 -19.35 -11.01 -5.40
N ILE A 58 -20.46 -10.45 -4.90
CA ILE A 58 -20.75 -9.01 -5.00
C ILE A 58 -19.69 -8.19 -4.26
N ILE A 59 -19.39 -8.53 -3.00
CA ILE A 59 -18.42 -7.78 -2.19
C ILE A 59 -17.02 -7.81 -2.82
N THR A 60 -16.55 -9.00 -3.21
CA THR A 60 -15.22 -9.16 -3.82
C THR A 60 -15.14 -8.45 -5.17
N GLY A 61 -16.21 -8.50 -5.97
CA GLY A 61 -16.33 -7.75 -7.22
C GLY A 61 -16.21 -6.24 -7.01
N PHE A 62 -16.92 -5.66 -6.04
CA PHE A 62 -16.78 -4.24 -5.70
C PHE A 62 -15.37 -3.89 -5.21
N GLY A 63 -14.74 -4.76 -4.41
CA GLY A 63 -13.36 -4.57 -3.99
C GLY A 63 -12.38 -4.51 -5.16
N ALA A 64 -12.56 -5.38 -6.17
CA ALA A 64 -11.75 -5.38 -7.39
C ALA A 64 -11.95 -4.11 -8.22
N LEU A 65 -13.19 -3.60 -8.33
CA LEU A 65 -13.47 -2.32 -8.99
C LEU A 65 -12.76 -1.16 -8.27
N VAL A 66 -12.84 -1.10 -6.95
CA VAL A 66 -12.15 -0.07 -6.16
C VAL A 66 -10.65 -0.16 -6.34
N ALA A 67 -10.06 -1.36 -6.34
CA ALA A 67 -8.64 -1.55 -6.63
C ALA A 67 -8.26 -1.04 -8.03
N ALA A 68 -9.09 -1.31 -9.05
CA ALA A 68 -8.87 -0.80 -10.39
C ALA A 68 -8.90 0.73 -10.46
N PHE A 69 -9.81 1.39 -9.72
CA PHE A 69 -9.88 2.85 -9.64
C PHE A 69 -8.80 3.48 -8.76
N ALA A 70 -8.26 2.76 -7.78
CA ALA A 70 -7.22 3.26 -6.88
C ALA A 70 -5.91 3.52 -7.63
N ASN A 71 -5.56 2.67 -8.61
CA ASN A 71 -4.29 2.76 -9.32
C ASN A 71 -4.08 4.10 -10.07
N PRO A 72 -5.04 4.62 -10.87
CA PRO A 72 -4.87 5.92 -11.55
C PRO A 72 -4.99 7.14 -10.62
N ASN A 73 -5.78 7.06 -9.54
CA ASN A 73 -6.09 8.22 -8.69
C ASN A 73 -5.10 8.39 -7.52
N GLY A 74 -4.39 7.33 -7.14
CA GLY A 74 -3.46 7.34 -6.01
C GLY A 74 -2.29 8.30 -6.21
N ASP A 75 -1.78 8.41 -7.44
CA ASP A 75 -0.59 9.21 -7.74
C ASP A 75 -0.80 10.71 -7.44
N ALA A 76 -1.98 11.26 -7.76
CA ALA A 76 -2.31 12.66 -7.49
C ALA A 76 -2.52 12.98 -6.00
N LEU A 77 -2.97 11.99 -5.20
CA LEU A 77 -3.19 12.15 -3.76
C LEU A 77 -1.88 12.06 -2.98
N ILE A 78 -1.02 11.10 -3.38
CA ILE A 78 0.29 10.89 -2.77
C ILE A 78 1.15 12.15 -2.93
N ASP A 79 1.05 12.81 -4.09
CA ASP A 79 1.81 14.03 -4.40
C ASP A 79 1.58 15.20 -3.44
N ARG A 80 0.41 15.30 -2.81
CA ARG A 80 0.05 16.41 -1.91
C ARG A 80 0.53 16.24 -0.47
N THR A 81 1.14 15.11 -0.13
CA THR A 81 1.45 14.78 1.27
C THR A 81 2.82 15.32 1.68
N SER A 82 2.84 16.45 2.38
CA SER A 82 4.07 17.14 2.82
C SER A 82 4.44 16.85 4.29
N LEU A 83 4.61 15.57 4.64
CA LEU A 83 5.02 15.19 6.00
C LEU A 83 6.54 15.14 6.16
N LYS A 84 7.03 15.52 7.35
CA LYS A 84 8.47 15.53 7.72
C LYS A 84 9.14 14.15 7.61
N PHE A 85 8.35 13.09 7.54
CA PHE A 85 8.78 11.69 7.62
C PHE A 85 9.07 11.04 6.25
N GLY A 86 8.94 11.80 5.16
CA GLY A 86 9.06 11.31 3.79
C GLY A 86 7.69 10.90 3.25
N ARG A 87 7.41 11.30 2.00
CA ARG A 87 6.10 11.15 1.37
C ARG A 87 5.70 9.68 1.24
N ARG A 88 6.65 8.81 0.86
CA ARG A 88 6.36 7.40 0.53
C ARG A 88 6.32 6.52 1.76
N ARG A 89 7.27 6.71 2.68
CA ARG A 89 7.24 6.08 4.02
C ARG A 89 5.93 6.32 4.76
N THR A 90 5.39 7.54 4.65
CA THR A 90 4.10 7.88 5.28
C THR A 90 2.98 7.02 4.72
N TRP A 91 2.85 6.94 3.39
CA TRP A 91 1.75 6.19 2.76
C TRP A 91 1.90 4.68 2.89
N ILE A 92 3.11 4.14 2.96
CA ILE A 92 3.34 2.74 3.32
C ILE A 92 2.78 2.46 4.72
N LEU A 93 3.11 3.29 5.70
CA LEU A 93 2.62 3.11 7.08
C LEU A 93 1.12 3.34 7.20
N MET A 94 0.62 4.46 6.67
CA MET A 94 -0.80 4.83 6.71
C MET A 94 -1.66 3.79 5.98
N GLY A 95 -1.21 3.33 4.80
CA GLY A 95 -1.86 2.28 4.04
C GLY A 95 -1.97 0.99 4.85
N SER A 96 -0.89 0.55 5.51
CA SER A 96 -0.91 -0.64 6.39
C SER A 96 -1.85 -0.49 7.57
N VAL A 97 -1.81 0.66 8.27
CA VAL A 97 -2.65 0.90 9.45
C VAL A 97 -4.12 0.95 9.07
N LEU A 98 -4.48 1.68 8.01
CA LEU A 98 -5.87 1.82 7.56
C LEU A 98 -6.41 0.53 6.93
N CYS A 99 -5.58 -0.21 6.20
CA CYS A 99 -5.94 -1.56 5.72
C CYS A 99 -6.20 -2.50 6.91
N SER A 100 -5.30 -2.52 7.90
CA SER A 100 -5.45 -3.36 9.10
C SER A 100 -6.67 -2.98 9.94
N ALA A 101 -6.96 -1.69 10.08
CA ALA A 101 -8.18 -1.22 10.72
C ALA A 101 -9.44 -1.66 9.96
N SER A 102 -9.39 -1.65 8.63
CA SER A 102 -10.49 -2.13 7.79
C SER A 102 -10.71 -3.63 7.95
N LEU A 103 -9.65 -4.43 8.03
CA LEU A 103 -9.75 -5.87 8.33
C LEU A 103 -10.41 -6.14 9.69
N MET A 104 -10.09 -5.33 10.71
CA MET A 104 -10.78 -5.40 12.00
C MET A 104 -12.25 -4.99 11.91
N GLY A 105 -12.57 -4.00 11.09
CA GLY A 105 -13.95 -3.61 10.78
C GLY A 105 -14.75 -4.77 10.16
N ILE A 106 -14.14 -5.54 9.25
CA ILE A 106 -14.74 -6.77 8.71
C ILE A 106 -14.97 -7.79 9.84
N ALA A 107 -13.98 -8.02 10.69
CA ALA A 107 -14.09 -9.01 11.76
C ALA A 107 -15.23 -8.73 12.75
N LEU A 108 -15.45 -7.45 13.07
CA LEU A 108 -16.48 -6.97 14.00
C LEU A 108 -17.85 -6.74 13.36
N SER A 109 -17.93 -6.79 12.03
CA SER A 109 -19.18 -6.55 11.33
C SER A 109 -20.22 -7.66 11.55
N THR A 110 -21.47 -7.26 11.57
CA THR A 110 -22.66 -8.12 11.68
C THR A 110 -23.58 -8.00 10.46
N ASN A 111 -23.15 -7.26 9.44
CA ASN A 111 -23.91 -7.00 8.22
C ASN A 111 -23.01 -7.13 7.00
N VAL A 112 -23.47 -7.86 5.98
CA VAL A 112 -22.78 -8.11 4.72
C VAL A 112 -22.36 -6.81 4.02
N TRP A 113 -23.21 -5.80 3.98
CA TRP A 113 -22.90 -4.52 3.33
C TRP A 113 -21.81 -3.74 4.06
N ILE A 114 -21.77 -3.83 5.39
CA ILE A 114 -20.70 -3.24 6.21
C ILE A 114 -19.37 -3.95 5.92
N ILE A 115 -19.38 -5.27 5.74
CA ILE A 115 -18.20 -5.99 5.25
C ILE A 115 -17.76 -5.44 3.89
N GLY A 116 -18.70 -5.25 2.97
CA GLY A 116 -18.42 -4.68 1.65
C GLY A 116 -17.69 -3.35 1.72
N VAL A 117 -18.14 -2.44 2.58
CA VAL A 117 -17.51 -1.12 2.78
C VAL A 117 -16.08 -1.26 3.31
N PHE A 118 -15.87 -2.06 4.36
CA PHE A 118 -14.53 -2.27 4.91
C PHE A 118 -13.61 -3.02 3.94
N TRP A 119 -14.15 -3.95 3.15
CA TRP A 119 -13.38 -4.65 2.12
C TRP A 119 -12.91 -3.70 1.02
N CYS A 120 -13.78 -2.80 0.56
CA CYS A 120 -13.43 -1.76 -0.39
C CYS A 120 -12.37 -0.81 0.19
N ALA A 121 -12.53 -0.40 1.44
CA ALA A 121 -11.54 0.44 2.13
C ALA A 121 -10.19 -0.27 2.25
N ALA A 122 -10.16 -1.55 2.63
CA ALA A 122 -8.95 -2.35 2.71
C ALA A 122 -8.21 -2.40 1.37
N ASN A 123 -8.94 -2.63 0.25
CA ASN A 123 -8.36 -2.63 -1.09
C ASN A 123 -7.79 -1.26 -1.47
N LEU A 124 -8.53 -0.17 -1.20
CA LEU A 124 -8.07 1.19 -1.50
C LEU A 124 -6.74 1.51 -0.80
N PHE A 125 -6.66 1.30 0.52
CA PHE A 125 -5.47 1.60 1.30
C PHE A 125 -4.30 0.68 1.02
N PHE A 126 -4.58 -0.60 0.73
CA PHE A 126 -3.59 -1.54 0.24
C PHE A 126 -2.93 -1.05 -1.05
N ASN A 127 -3.74 -0.66 -2.05
CA ASN A 127 -3.20 -0.18 -3.34
C ASN A 127 -2.36 1.09 -3.17
N PHE A 128 -2.74 2.02 -2.29
CA PHE A 128 -1.92 3.22 -2.01
C PHE A 128 -0.58 2.89 -1.34
N GLY A 129 -0.57 1.93 -0.40
CA GLY A 129 0.66 1.44 0.22
C GLY A 129 1.59 0.80 -0.81
N THR A 130 1.06 -0.07 -1.66
CA THR A 130 1.79 -0.76 -2.74
C THR A 130 2.30 0.22 -3.80
N ALA A 131 1.49 1.19 -4.23
CA ALA A 131 1.93 2.22 -5.17
C ALA A 131 3.10 3.03 -4.60
N SER A 132 3.05 3.37 -3.30
CA SER A 132 4.13 4.09 -2.62
C SER A 132 5.41 3.25 -2.50
N ALA A 133 5.28 1.95 -2.24
CA ALA A 133 6.40 1.02 -2.14
C ALA A 133 7.06 0.76 -3.50
N THR A 134 6.27 0.52 -4.54
CA THR A 134 6.79 0.26 -5.89
C THR A 134 7.44 1.50 -6.50
N ALA A 135 6.93 2.69 -6.21
CA ALA A 135 7.59 3.94 -6.62
C ALA A 135 9.01 4.05 -6.05
N LEU A 136 9.31 3.54 -4.85
CA LEU A 136 10.67 3.60 -4.25
C LEU A 136 11.73 2.90 -5.10
N VAL A 137 11.33 1.92 -5.90
CA VAL A 137 12.26 1.14 -6.73
C VAL A 137 12.97 2.04 -7.74
N PRO A 138 12.30 2.73 -8.69
CA PRO A 138 12.99 3.61 -9.63
C PRO A 138 13.74 4.78 -8.98
N ASP A 139 13.29 5.29 -7.82
CA ASP A 139 13.92 6.42 -7.14
C ASP A 139 15.23 6.07 -6.42
N GLN A 140 15.38 4.83 -5.95
CA GLN A 140 16.47 4.43 -5.06
C GLN A 140 17.34 3.31 -5.65
N VAL A 141 16.86 2.60 -6.67
CA VAL A 141 17.57 1.48 -7.32
C VAL A 141 18.08 1.91 -8.69
N ASP A 142 19.39 1.77 -8.88
CA ASP A 142 20.05 1.99 -10.16
C ASP A 142 19.49 1.02 -11.24
N GLU A 143 19.53 1.41 -12.51
CA GLU A 143 18.84 0.69 -13.59
C GLU A 143 19.18 -0.81 -13.67
N SER A 144 20.43 -1.17 -13.40
CA SER A 144 20.91 -2.56 -13.40
C SER A 144 20.27 -3.44 -12.31
N GLY A 145 19.81 -2.85 -11.21
CA GLY A 145 19.18 -3.56 -10.08
C GLY A 145 17.66 -3.65 -10.16
N ARG A 146 17.02 -2.92 -11.09
CA ARG A 146 15.55 -2.86 -11.19
C ARG A 146 14.94 -4.20 -11.60
N GLY A 147 15.57 -4.92 -12.52
CA GLY A 147 15.11 -6.26 -12.94
C GLY A 147 15.10 -7.27 -11.78
N THR A 148 16.18 -7.31 -10.99
CA THR A 148 16.26 -8.16 -9.79
C THR A 148 15.21 -7.76 -8.75
N THR A 149 14.99 -6.46 -8.55
CA THR A 149 14.02 -5.95 -7.58
C THR A 149 12.59 -6.35 -7.97
N SER A 150 12.21 -6.17 -9.23
CA SER A 150 10.89 -6.59 -9.72
C SER A 150 10.70 -8.11 -9.64
N GLY A 151 11.74 -8.90 -9.89
CA GLY A 151 11.70 -10.35 -9.71
C GLY A 151 11.44 -10.76 -8.25
N LEU A 152 12.10 -10.10 -7.29
CA LEU A 152 11.88 -10.34 -5.86
C LEU A 152 10.48 -9.93 -5.40
N ILE A 153 9.96 -8.80 -5.91
CA ILE A 153 8.58 -8.37 -5.63
C ILE A 153 7.58 -9.39 -6.20
N GLY A 154 7.80 -9.91 -7.41
CA GLY A 154 6.96 -10.99 -7.96
C GLY A 154 6.96 -12.25 -7.08
N LEU A 155 8.13 -12.65 -6.58
CA LEU A 155 8.26 -13.80 -5.67
C LEU A 155 7.53 -13.58 -4.34
N ILE A 156 7.58 -12.36 -3.78
CA ILE A 156 6.92 -12.11 -2.49
C ILE A 156 5.41 -12.23 -2.61
N VAL A 157 4.79 -11.83 -3.72
CA VAL A 157 3.34 -11.97 -3.93
C VAL A 157 2.92 -13.44 -3.87
N LEU A 158 3.63 -14.31 -4.59
CA LEU A 158 3.36 -15.76 -4.59
C LEU A 158 3.58 -16.38 -3.20
N PHE A 159 4.71 -16.04 -2.57
CA PHE A 159 5.05 -16.51 -1.23
C PHE A 159 4.02 -16.07 -0.18
N SER A 160 3.51 -14.85 -0.30
CA SER A 160 2.52 -14.28 0.61
C SER A 160 1.18 -15.00 0.54
N GLY A 161 0.74 -15.41 -0.65
CA GLY A 161 -0.48 -16.21 -0.82
C GLY A 161 -0.38 -17.55 -0.07
N ILE A 162 0.75 -18.25 -0.23
CA ILE A 162 1.02 -19.53 0.44
C ILE A 162 1.10 -19.33 1.96
N MET A 163 1.86 -18.34 2.43
CA MET A 163 2.00 -18.09 3.86
C MET A 163 0.70 -17.64 4.52
N GLY A 164 -0.10 -16.81 3.84
CA GLY A 164 -1.42 -16.44 4.32
C GLY A 164 -2.32 -17.66 4.51
N MET A 165 -2.33 -18.58 3.55
CA MET A 165 -3.08 -19.83 3.65
C MET A 165 -2.58 -20.71 4.81
N LEU A 166 -1.26 -20.87 4.97
CA LEU A 166 -0.67 -21.67 6.05
C LEU A 166 -1.00 -21.11 7.44
N ILE A 167 -0.86 -19.79 7.65
CA ILE A 167 -1.20 -19.15 8.93
C ILE A 167 -2.69 -19.39 9.25
N MET A 168 -3.58 -19.22 8.27
CA MET A 168 -5.02 -19.44 8.47
C MET A 168 -5.35 -20.91 8.75
N ASN A 169 -4.65 -21.84 8.13
CA ASN A 169 -4.82 -23.27 8.35
C ASN A 169 -4.41 -23.68 9.78
N ILE A 170 -3.23 -23.23 10.23
CA ILE A 170 -2.75 -23.48 11.61
C ILE A 170 -3.71 -22.88 12.63
N MET A 171 -4.26 -21.70 12.34
CA MET A 171 -5.24 -21.01 13.19
C MET A 171 -6.68 -21.53 13.02
N GLY A 172 -6.90 -22.63 12.28
CA GLY A 172 -8.21 -23.12 11.86
C GLY A 172 -9.23 -23.44 12.97
N GLN A 173 -8.77 -23.60 14.22
CA GLN A 173 -9.63 -23.83 15.40
C GLN A 173 -9.83 -22.59 16.27
N THR A 174 -9.19 -21.47 15.93
CA THR A 174 -9.27 -20.22 16.71
C THR A 174 -10.46 -19.35 16.28
N PRO A 175 -10.99 -18.48 17.16
CA PRO A 175 -12.06 -17.55 16.79
C PRO A 175 -11.68 -16.66 15.59
N LEU A 176 -12.66 -16.35 14.75
CA LEU A 176 -12.45 -15.58 13.52
C LEU A 176 -11.85 -14.18 13.79
N ILE A 177 -12.31 -13.51 14.84
CA ILE A 177 -11.77 -12.23 15.32
C ILE A 177 -10.25 -12.30 15.60
N LEU A 178 -9.77 -13.41 16.17
CA LEU A 178 -8.35 -13.60 16.48
C LEU A 178 -7.52 -13.71 15.19
N ARG A 179 -8.04 -14.39 14.17
CA ARG A 179 -7.37 -14.56 12.88
C ARG A 179 -7.18 -13.22 12.17
N PHE A 180 -8.23 -12.40 12.12
CA PHE A 180 -8.14 -11.03 11.59
C PHE A 180 -7.18 -10.16 12.41
N THR A 181 -7.22 -10.28 13.74
CA THR A 181 -6.32 -9.55 14.64
C THR A 181 -4.86 -9.89 14.38
N VAL A 182 -4.52 -11.18 14.21
CA VAL A 182 -3.16 -11.61 13.92
C VAL A 182 -2.66 -11.03 12.59
N LEU A 183 -3.49 -11.06 11.54
CA LEU A 183 -3.14 -10.47 10.24
C LEU A 183 -2.93 -8.95 10.34
N ALA A 184 -3.81 -8.25 11.05
CA ALA A 184 -3.71 -6.81 11.27
C ALA A 184 -2.44 -6.44 12.06
N VAL A 185 -2.15 -7.17 13.13
CA VAL A 185 -0.96 -6.92 13.97
C VAL A 185 0.32 -7.21 13.21
N ILE A 186 0.41 -8.33 12.49
CA ILE A 186 1.57 -8.67 11.67
C ILE A 186 1.82 -7.56 10.65
N SER A 187 0.79 -7.15 9.89
CA SER A 187 0.87 -6.09 8.87
C SER A 187 1.36 -4.75 9.43
N ILE A 188 0.89 -4.33 10.61
CA ILE A 188 1.33 -3.09 11.23
C ILE A 188 2.79 -3.18 11.69
N ILE A 189 3.18 -4.28 12.34
CA ILE A 189 4.55 -4.47 12.85
C ILE A 189 5.56 -4.48 11.71
N THR A 190 5.30 -5.25 10.66
CA THR A 190 6.18 -5.33 9.49
C THR A 190 6.21 -4.03 8.69
N ALA A 191 5.11 -3.28 8.63
CA ALA A 191 5.11 -1.93 8.06
C ALA A 191 6.01 -0.98 8.84
N LEU A 192 5.94 -0.99 10.18
CA LEU A 192 6.84 -0.21 11.03
C LEU A 192 8.30 -0.60 10.82
N VAL A 193 8.60 -1.90 10.75
CA VAL A 193 9.96 -2.40 10.47
C VAL A 193 10.42 -1.97 9.07
N GLY A 194 9.59 -2.15 8.05
CA GLY A 194 9.93 -1.80 6.67
C GLY A 194 10.20 -0.31 6.50
N VAL A 195 9.36 0.52 7.10
CA VAL A 195 9.51 1.98 7.13
C VAL A 195 10.75 2.43 7.91
N ALA A 196 11.10 1.74 8.99
CA ALA A 196 12.34 2.00 9.73
C ALA A 196 13.60 1.65 8.93
N LEU A 197 13.52 0.64 8.04
CA LEU A 197 14.62 0.19 7.18
C LEU A 197 14.85 1.07 5.95
N ILE A 198 13.77 1.43 5.24
CA ILE A 198 13.77 2.42 4.16
C ILE A 198 14.23 3.74 4.76
N LYS A 199 15.06 4.58 4.12
CA LYS A 199 15.40 5.94 4.58
C LYS A 199 14.92 6.99 3.56
N GLU A 200 14.01 7.86 3.96
CA GLU A 200 13.64 9.08 3.21
C GLU A 200 13.73 10.31 4.12
N GLY A 201 14.27 11.41 3.58
CA GLY A 201 14.30 12.73 4.21
C GLY A 201 13.22 13.67 3.65
N LYS A 202 13.13 14.88 4.20
CA LYS A 202 12.19 15.93 3.73
C LYS A 202 12.55 16.33 2.29
N VAL A 203 11.58 16.29 1.38
CA VAL A 203 11.70 16.92 0.06
C VAL A 203 11.62 18.44 0.27
N VAL A 204 12.76 19.11 0.31
CA VAL A 204 12.80 20.58 0.32
C VAL A 204 12.80 21.03 -1.13
N TYR A 205 11.66 21.53 -1.61
CA TYR A 205 11.61 22.23 -2.89
C TYR A 205 12.41 23.52 -2.73
N SER A 206 13.62 23.57 -3.29
CA SER A 206 14.27 24.84 -3.56
C SER A 206 13.54 25.46 -4.74
N TYR A 207 12.60 26.36 -4.48
CA TYR A 207 12.08 27.21 -5.54
C TYR A 207 13.26 28.06 -6.01
N ASN A 208 13.79 27.73 -7.20
CA ASN A 208 14.79 28.58 -7.82
C ASN A 208 14.02 29.80 -8.33
N ASP A 209 13.96 30.86 -7.52
CA ASP A 209 13.55 32.22 -7.93
C ASP A 209 14.58 32.78 -8.93
N GLY A 210 14.84 32.06 -10.02
CA GLY A 210 15.70 32.46 -11.13
C GLY A 210 14.95 33.22 -12.21
N ILE A 211 13.68 33.59 -11.96
CA ILE A 211 12.93 34.48 -12.84
C ILE A 211 13.26 35.90 -12.40
N SER A 212 14.25 36.53 -13.06
CA SER A 212 14.20 37.98 -13.23
C SER A 212 12.80 38.30 -13.78
N SER A 213 12.07 39.17 -13.09
CA SER A 213 10.69 39.59 -13.37
C SER A 213 10.42 40.22 -14.76
N SER A 214 11.28 39.99 -15.75
CA SER A 214 11.27 40.63 -17.07
C SER A 214 10.88 39.72 -18.23
N ARG A 215 10.46 38.47 -18.01
CA ARG A 215 9.89 37.60 -19.05
C ARG A 215 8.69 36.81 -18.55
N LEU A 216 7.69 37.52 -18.06
CA LEU A 216 6.34 37.01 -18.22
C LEU A 216 5.97 37.27 -19.68
N CYS A 217 5.94 36.21 -20.50
CA CYS A 217 5.24 36.29 -21.78
C CYS A 217 3.80 36.72 -21.46
N ASP A 218 3.46 37.92 -21.91
CA ASP A 218 2.10 38.43 -21.84
C ASP A 218 1.26 37.60 -22.82
N TRP A 219 0.39 36.76 -22.28
CA TRP A 219 -0.50 35.89 -23.04
C TRP A 219 -1.57 36.68 -23.83
N ARG A 220 -1.60 38.02 -23.69
CA ARG A 220 -2.52 38.92 -24.42
C ARG A 220 -2.12 39.15 -25.88
N ASP A 221 -0.88 38.85 -26.27
CA ASP A 221 -0.41 39.06 -27.66
C ASP A 221 -0.74 37.88 -28.60
N THR A 222 -1.36 36.81 -28.10
CA THR A 222 -1.65 35.59 -28.89
C THR A 222 -3.07 35.54 -29.45
N PHE A 223 -3.95 36.48 -29.08
CA PHE A 223 -5.35 36.53 -29.55
C PHE A 223 -5.76 37.94 -30.00
N GLY A 224 -4.97 38.51 -30.91
CA GLY A 224 -5.39 39.62 -31.76
C GLY A 224 -6.19 39.12 -32.96
#